data_AF-A0A957P9P2-F1
#
_entry.id   AF-A0A957P9P2-F1
#
_cell.length_a   1.000
_cell.length_b   1.000
_cell.length_c   1.000
_cell.angle_alpha   90.00
_cell.angle_beta   90.00
_cell.angle_gamma   90.00
#
_symmetry.space_group_name_H-M   'P 1'
#
loop_
_entity.id
_entity.type
_entity.pdbx_description
1 polymer ?
#
loop_
_entity_poly.entity_id
_entity_poly.type
_entity_poly.pdbx_seq_one_letter_code
_entity_poly.pdbx_strand_id
1 'polypeptide(L)'
;MVNTDQADEPDYLDSDADNDGLLDLFEAGFDNPLRTDADQDGLDDAFDLAPGRDAANGSGNPAEWMPDHDDDLLTPGGNVDFRDNDDDNDGIYTEFEFADPNGNGRPSDARDTDADNKPNYLDNDDDNDGLYTIAE
;
A
#
# COMPACT_ATOMS: atom_id res chain seq x y z
N MET A 1 8.49 -17.35 2.87
CA MET A 1 8.16 -16.28 1.93
C MET A 1 7.24 -15.36 2.70
N VAL A 2 7.45 -14.07 2.57
CA VAL A 2 6.59 -13.07 3.21
C VAL A 2 5.22 -13.12 2.52
N ASN A 3 4.20 -12.87 3.32
CA ASN A 3 2.79 -12.94 2.98
C ASN A 3 2.08 -12.06 4.01
N THR A 4 1.76 -10.84 3.61
CA THR A 4 1.33 -9.75 4.50
C THR A 4 -0.06 -10.03 5.08
N ASP A 5 -1.01 -10.36 4.22
CA ASP A 5 -2.41 -10.64 4.56
C ASP A 5 -2.66 -11.98 5.28
N GLN A 6 -1.68 -12.89 5.30
CA GLN A 6 -1.84 -14.27 5.78
C GLN A 6 -2.88 -15.10 5.01
N ALA A 7 -3.22 -14.69 3.79
CA ALA A 7 -4.14 -15.36 2.88
C ALA A 7 -3.46 -15.67 1.53
N ASP A 8 -4.18 -16.36 0.65
CA ASP A 8 -3.78 -16.61 -0.74
C ASP A 8 -2.30 -16.97 -1.04
N GLU A 9 -1.61 -16.22 -1.91
CA GLU A 9 -0.24 -16.51 -2.38
C GLU A 9 0.79 -15.61 -1.65
N PRO A 10 2.09 -15.94 -1.63
CA PRO A 10 3.09 -15.03 -1.07
C PRO A 10 3.16 -13.71 -1.86
N ASP A 11 3.50 -12.59 -1.20
CA ASP A 11 3.40 -11.22 -1.75
C ASP A 11 3.94 -11.10 -3.20
N TYR A 12 5.14 -11.61 -3.50
CA TYR A 12 5.72 -11.52 -4.86
C TYR A 12 4.93 -12.23 -5.97
N LEU A 13 3.93 -13.05 -5.61
CA LEU A 13 3.01 -13.74 -6.53
C LEU A 13 1.57 -13.27 -6.42
N ASP A 14 1.21 -12.68 -5.29
CA ASP A 14 -0.09 -12.08 -5.09
C ASP A 14 -0.25 -10.84 -5.99
N SER A 15 -1.49 -10.42 -6.20
CA SER A 15 -1.81 -9.20 -6.94
C SER A 15 -2.39 -8.10 -6.07
N ASP A 16 -2.69 -8.43 -4.81
CA ASP A 16 -3.30 -7.61 -3.77
C ASP A 16 -2.76 -8.14 -2.43
N ALA A 17 -1.52 -7.77 -2.07
CA ALA A 17 -0.73 -8.48 -1.05
C ALA A 17 -1.20 -8.24 0.40
N ASP A 18 -1.90 -7.13 0.66
CA ASP A 18 -2.58 -6.85 1.93
C ASP A 18 -4.10 -7.08 1.89
N ASN A 19 -4.65 -7.38 0.71
CA ASN A 19 -6.06 -7.73 0.50
C ASN A 19 -7.02 -6.57 0.85
N ASP A 20 -6.59 -5.34 0.62
CA ASP A 20 -7.37 -4.13 0.89
C ASP A 20 -8.34 -3.75 -0.24
N GLY A 21 -8.24 -4.43 -1.39
CA GLY A 21 -9.10 -4.27 -2.55
C GLY A 21 -8.55 -3.35 -3.65
N LEU A 22 -7.37 -2.78 -3.47
CA LEU A 22 -6.55 -2.25 -4.55
C LEU A 22 -5.66 -3.37 -5.14
N LEU A 23 -4.82 -3.04 -6.11
CA LEU A 23 -3.91 -4.05 -6.69
C LEU A 23 -2.52 -3.46 -6.59
N ASP A 24 -1.54 -4.28 -6.22
CA ASP A 24 -0.15 -3.88 -6.02
C ASP A 24 0.40 -3.07 -7.21
N LEU A 25 -0.07 -3.39 -8.41
CA LEU A 25 0.30 -2.70 -9.65
C LEU A 25 0.01 -1.18 -9.61
N PHE A 26 -1.12 -0.80 -9.02
CA PHE A 26 -1.58 0.59 -8.95
C PHE A 26 -1.02 1.30 -7.73
N GLU A 27 -0.92 0.62 -6.59
CA GLU A 27 -0.37 1.17 -5.36
C GLU A 27 1.15 1.32 -5.47
N ALA A 28 1.87 0.30 -5.91
CA ALA A 28 3.32 0.40 -6.11
C ALA A 28 3.70 1.31 -7.30
N GLY A 29 2.78 1.59 -8.21
CA GLY A 29 3.01 2.47 -9.37
C GLY A 29 3.85 1.84 -10.50
N PHE A 30 3.85 0.51 -10.63
CA PHE A 30 4.62 -0.22 -11.65
C PHE A 30 3.71 -1.11 -12.51
N ASP A 31 4.08 -1.38 -13.78
CA ASP A 31 3.18 -2.02 -14.75
C ASP A 31 3.45 -3.52 -15.02
N ASN A 32 4.51 -4.14 -14.47
CA ASN A 32 4.89 -5.49 -14.90
C ASN A 32 5.74 -6.28 -13.88
N PRO A 33 5.12 -7.17 -13.07
CA PRO A 33 5.84 -8.06 -12.16
C PRO A 33 6.64 -9.14 -12.90
N LEU A 34 7.77 -9.55 -12.33
CA LEU A 34 8.61 -10.65 -12.80
C LEU A 34 8.20 -12.01 -12.24
N ARG A 35 7.41 -12.02 -11.16
CA ARG A 35 7.00 -13.18 -10.35
C ARG A 35 8.20 -13.94 -9.80
N THR A 36 9.22 -13.23 -9.35
CA THR A 36 10.44 -13.77 -8.74
C THR A 36 10.85 -12.94 -7.53
N ASP A 37 11.51 -13.57 -6.56
CA ASP A 37 11.91 -12.96 -5.28
C ASP A 37 13.31 -13.50 -4.92
N ALA A 38 14.35 -12.74 -5.27
CA ALA A 38 15.72 -13.20 -5.25
C ALA A 38 16.30 -13.33 -3.84
N ASP A 39 15.87 -12.48 -2.90
CA ASP A 39 16.41 -12.40 -1.54
C ASP A 39 15.45 -12.86 -0.43
N GLN A 40 14.21 -13.18 -0.82
CA GLN A 40 13.15 -13.76 0.00
C GLN A 40 12.55 -12.80 1.01
N ASP A 41 12.41 -11.53 0.64
CA ASP A 41 11.76 -10.48 1.43
C ASP A 41 10.29 -10.25 1.03
N GLY A 42 9.82 -10.99 0.02
CA GLY A 42 8.47 -10.94 -0.52
C GLY A 42 8.30 -9.94 -1.66
N LEU A 43 9.24 -9.00 -1.88
CA LEU A 43 9.14 -8.06 -2.99
C LEU A 43 9.40 -8.81 -4.29
N ASP A 44 8.60 -8.47 -5.29
CA ASP A 44 8.87 -8.96 -6.62
C ASP A 44 10.13 -8.29 -7.17
N ASP A 45 11.03 -9.06 -7.80
CA ASP A 45 12.28 -8.59 -8.41
C ASP A 45 12.07 -7.47 -9.46
N ALA A 46 10.84 -7.26 -9.95
CA ALA A 46 10.51 -6.09 -10.78
C ALA A 46 10.56 -4.77 -10.00
N PHE A 47 10.26 -4.84 -8.70
CA PHE A 47 10.14 -3.72 -7.78
C PHE A 47 11.33 -3.66 -6.80
N ASP A 48 12.01 -4.80 -6.62
CA ASP A 48 13.19 -4.94 -5.76
C ASP A 48 14.51 -4.60 -6.50
N LEU A 49 15.01 -3.37 -6.32
CA LEU A 49 16.18 -2.83 -7.04
C LEU A 49 17.54 -3.05 -6.36
N ALA A 50 17.57 -3.59 -5.15
CA ALA A 50 18.76 -3.85 -4.36
C ALA A 50 18.58 -5.14 -3.52
N PRO A 51 19.65 -5.73 -3.00
CA PRO A 51 19.53 -6.92 -2.15
C PRO A 51 19.27 -6.54 -0.68
N GLY A 52 18.21 -7.08 -0.10
CA GLY A 52 17.71 -6.83 1.25
C GLY A 52 17.03 -8.05 1.87
N ARG A 53 16.37 -7.86 3.01
CA ARG A 53 15.41 -8.82 3.60
C ARG A 53 14.19 -8.10 4.20
N ASP A 54 14.14 -6.80 3.96
CA ASP A 54 13.16 -5.86 4.47
C ASP A 54 12.49 -5.21 3.26
N ALA A 55 11.21 -4.84 3.39
CA ALA A 55 10.51 -4.04 2.38
C ALA A 55 11.29 -2.77 2.01
N ALA A 56 12.23 -2.35 2.88
CA ALA A 56 13.09 -1.21 2.67
C ALA A 56 14.38 -1.42 1.87
N ASN A 57 14.57 -2.60 1.31
CA ASN A 57 15.68 -2.87 0.42
C ASN A 57 17.06 -2.48 1.00
N GLY A 58 17.26 -2.84 2.26
CA GLY A 58 18.54 -2.96 2.94
C GLY A 58 19.34 -1.69 3.23
N SER A 59 18.99 -0.50 2.72
CA SER A 59 19.59 0.81 3.08
C SER A 59 19.12 2.01 2.22
N GLY A 60 18.31 1.81 1.17
CA GLY A 60 17.67 2.94 0.47
C GLY A 60 16.51 3.48 1.29
N ASN A 61 16.13 4.75 1.12
CA ASN A 61 14.79 5.15 1.55
C ASN A 61 13.83 4.65 0.48
N PRO A 62 13.04 3.61 0.72
CA PRO A 62 12.16 2.99 -0.27
C PRO A 62 11.01 3.92 -0.61
N ALA A 63 10.59 4.76 0.34
CA ALA A 63 9.69 5.89 0.12
C ALA A 63 10.18 6.86 -0.97
N GLU A 64 11.46 6.82 -1.39
CA GLU A 64 11.91 7.58 -2.56
C GLU A 64 11.41 7.00 -3.90
N TRP A 65 11.09 5.70 -3.97
CA TRP A 65 10.77 4.98 -5.22
C TRP A 65 9.51 4.10 -5.16
N MET A 66 8.92 3.92 -3.98
CA MET A 66 7.67 3.20 -3.72
C MET A 66 6.78 4.07 -2.83
N PRO A 67 5.46 4.10 -3.05
CA PRO A 67 4.53 4.79 -2.14
C PRO A 67 4.55 4.21 -0.70
N ASP A 68 4.37 5.12 0.25
CA ASP A 68 4.40 4.97 1.71
C ASP A 68 3.72 6.25 2.26
N HIS A 69 2.39 6.27 2.32
CA HIS A 69 1.62 7.49 2.54
C HIS A 69 1.60 8.00 4.00
N ASP A 70 1.90 7.13 4.94
CA ASP A 70 1.96 7.44 6.37
C ASP A 70 3.39 7.64 6.91
N ASP A 71 4.40 7.45 6.06
CA ASP A 71 5.83 7.53 6.36
C ASP A 71 6.26 6.55 7.47
N ASP A 72 5.62 5.38 7.58
CA ASP A 72 5.78 4.46 8.71
C ASP A 72 6.74 3.28 8.43
N LEU A 73 7.21 3.11 7.20
CA LEU A 73 8.03 1.98 6.74
C LEU A 73 9.28 1.66 7.60
N LEU A 74 9.83 2.66 8.29
CA LEU A 74 10.99 2.49 9.18
C LEU A 74 10.61 2.19 10.64
N THR A 75 9.32 1.98 10.92
CA THR A 75 8.78 1.66 12.23
C THR A 75 8.47 0.16 12.36
N PRO A 76 8.42 -0.40 13.58
CA PRO A 76 8.06 -1.79 13.77
C PRO A 76 6.58 -2.02 13.41
N GLY A 77 6.34 -2.67 12.27
CA GLY A 77 5.00 -2.99 11.79
C GLY A 77 4.65 -2.27 10.50
N GLY A 78 5.35 -1.18 10.18
CA GLY A 78 5.13 -0.39 8.99
C GLY A 78 5.60 -1.03 7.69
N ASN A 79 4.99 -0.61 6.59
CA ASN A 79 5.19 -1.15 5.26
C ASN A 79 5.08 -0.05 4.19
N VAL A 80 5.01 -0.48 2.93
CA VAL A 80 4.73 0.33 1.73
C VAL A 80 3.27 0.09 1.38
N ASP A 81 2.62 1.03 0.69
CA ASP A 81 1.15 1.01 0.48
C ASP A 81 0.59 -0.37 0.09
N PHE A 82 1.09 -1.02 -0.96
CA PHE A 82 0.60 -2.36 -1.40
C PHE A 82 0.84 -3.52 -0.42
N ARG A 83 1.33 -3.24 0.79
CA ARG A 83 1.46 -4.17 1.91
C ARG A 83 0.96 -3.55 3.22
N ASP A 84 0.23 -2.46 3.14
CA ASP A 84 -0.35 -1.76 4.26
C ASP A 84 -1.84 -1.62 4.06
N ASN A 85 -2.61 -2.30 4.91
CA ASN A 85 -4.06 -2.29 4.79
C ASN A 85 -4.71 -1.02 5.38
N ASP A 86 -3.90 -0.06 5.85
CA ASP A 86 -4.26 1.22 6.47
C ASP A 86 -3.26 2.29 5.99
N ASP A 87 -3.30 2.61 4.69
CA ASP A 87 -2.27 3.38 3.95
C ASP A 87 -1.90 4.74 4.56
N ASP A 88 -2.82 5.38 5.29
CA ASP A 88 -2.59 6.67 5.96
C ASP A 88 -2.52 6.57 7.49
N ASN A 89 -2.65 5.34 8.01
CA ASN A 89 -2.56 4.93 9.40
C ASN A 89 -3.48 5.74 10.33
N ASP A 90 -4.65 6.12 9.82
CA ASP A 90 -5.66 6.83 10.60
C ASP A 90 -6.50 5.88 11.48
N GLY A 91 -6.50 4.58 11.16
CA GLY A 91 -7.20 3.52 11.88
C GLY A 91 -8.46 3.00 11.19
N ILE A 92 -8.81 3.51 10.01
CA ILE A 92 -9.79 2.94 9.10
C ILE A 92 -9.03 2.23 7.98
N TYR A 93 -9.25 0.93 7.82
CA TYR A 93 -8.58 0.21 6.73
C TYR A 93 -9.04 0.72 5.36
N THR A 94 -8.11 0.75 4.39
CA THR A 94 -8.31 1.19 3.01
C THR A 94 -9.57 0.57 2.38
N GLU A 95 -9.84 -0.72 2.66
CA GLU A 95 -11.04 -1.44 2.20
C GLU A 95 -12.38 -0.78 2.60
N PHE A 96 -12.38 0.00 3.68
CA PHE A 96 -13.55 0.68 4.24
C PHE A 96 -13.68 2.15 3.84
N GLU A 97 -12.71 2.68 3.09
CA GLU A 97 -12.64 4.10 2.73
C GLU A 97 -13.04 4.40 1.30
N PHE A 98 -13.67 3.42 0.63
CA PHE A 98 -14.13 3.53 -0.75
C PHE A 98 -12.99 3.81 -1.73
N ALA A 99 -11.85 3.14 -1.53
CA ALA A 99 -10.69 3.19 -2.43
C ALA A 99 -11.00 2.68 -3.85
N ASP A 100 -11.85 1.65 -3.98
CA ASP A 100 -12.36 1.18 -5.27
C ASP A 100 -13.89 0.95 -5.27
N PRO A 101 -14.69 2.00 -5.55
CA PRO A 101 -16.15 1.89 -5.57
C PRO A 101 -16.71 0.94 -6.64
N ASN A 102 -15.96 0.62 -7.69
CA ASN A 102 -16.45 -0.21 -8.80
C ASN A 102 -15.93 -1.66 -8.76
N GLY A 103 -14.95 -1.97 -7.90
CA GLY A 103 -14.44 -3.32 -7.65
C GLY A 103 -13.59 -3.87 -8.79
N ASN A 104 -12.83 -3.02 -9.48
CA ASN A 104 -11.90 -3.43 -10.54
C ASN A 104 -10.41 -3.42 -10.12
N GLY A 105 -10.12 -3.19 -8.85
CA GLY A 105 -8.80 -3.09 -8.26
C GLY A 105 -8.03 -1.83 -8.63
N ARG A 106 -8.71 -0.75 -9.05
CA ARG A 106 -8.06 0.51 -9.45
C ARG A 106 -8.55 1.66 -8.59
N PRO A 107 -7.66 2.51 -8.07
CA PRO A 107 -8.04 3.68 -7.28
C PRO A 107 -8.55 4.85 -8.15
N SER A 108 -8.80 4.65 -9.45
CA SER A 108 -9.12 5.73 -10.40
C SER A 108 -10.45 6.44 -10.15
N ASP A 109 -11.31 5.80 -9.38
CA ASP A 109 -12.61 6.30 -8.94
C ASP A 109 -12.75 6.30 -7.42
N ALA A 110 -11.62 6.26 -6.71
CA ALA A 110 -11.58 6.41 -5.26
C ALA A 110 -12.33 7.68 -4.81
N ARG A 111 -12.95 7.60 -3.62
CA ARG A 111 -13.62 8.77 -3.04
C ARG A 111 -12.58 9.82 -2.62
N ASP A 112 -12.93 11.08 -2.85
CA ASP A 112 -12.22 12.27 -2.41
C ASP A 112 -13.32 13.22 -1.87
N THR A 113 -13.50 13.23 -0.54
CA THR A 113 -14.64 13.88 0.14
C THR A 113 -14.55 15.41 0.06
N ASP A 114 -13.38 15.99 0.24
CA ASP A 114 -13.16 17.44 0.27
C ASP A 114 -12.73 18.05 -1.09
N ALA A 115 -12.42 17.20 -2.07
CA ALA A 115 -11.99 17.52 -3.42
C ALA A 115 -10.59 18.17 -3.52
N ASP A 116 -9.64 17.78 -2.66
CA ASP A 116 -8.26 18.25 -2.68
C ASP A 116 -7.31 17.43 -3.58
N ASN A 117 -7.82 16.36 -4.21
CA ASN A 117 -7.12 15.36 -5.02
C ASN A 117 -6.31 14.32 -4.22
N LYS A 118 -6.53 14.22 -2.91
CA LYS A 118 -6.08 13.12 -2.06
C LYS A 118 -7.30 12.23 -1.80
N PRO A 119 -7.31 10.99 -2.29
CA PRO A 119 -8.39 10.06 -1.97
C PRO A 119 -8.49 9.83 -0.47
N ASN A 120 -9.69 9.55 0.02
CA ASN A 120 -9.97 9.29 1.43
C ASN A 120 -9.04 8.25 2.05
N TYR A 121 -8.76 7.16 1.34
CA TYR A 121 -7.91 6.08 1.85
C TYR A 121 -6.43 6.47 2.03
N LEU A 122 -6.06 7.66 1.56
CA LEU A 122 -4.75 8.25 1.76
C LEU A 122 -4.85 9.48 2.66
N ASP A 123 -6.03 9.83 3.19
CA ASP A 123 -6.31 11.10 3.85
C ASP A 123 -6.97 11.00 5.24
N ASN A 124 -6.12 11.21 6.26
CA ASN A 124 -6.49 11.09 7.67
C ASN A 124 -7.49 12.13 8.20
N ASP A 125 -7.90 13.11 7.40
CA ASP A 125 -8.93 14.12 7.67
C ASP A 125 -9.70 14.38 6.37
N ASP A 126 -10.47 13.37 5.93
CA ASP A 126 -11.03 13.27 4.57
C ASP A 126 -11.98 14.42 4.18
N ASP A 127 -12.56 15.11 5.17
CA ASP A 127 -13.43 16.27 4.98
C ASP A 127 -12.77 17.62 5.35
N ASN A 128 -11.51 17.58 5.81
CA ASN A 128 -10.67 18.70 6.21
C ASN A 128 -11.34 19.62 7.27
N ASP A 129 -12.13 19.05 8.18
CA ASP A 129 -12.75 19.77 9.30
C ASP A 129 -11.86 19.91 10.55
N GLY A 130 -10.73 19.19 10.58
CA GLY A 130 -9.76 19.20 11.66
C GLY A 130 -9.97 18.12 12.73
N LEU A 131 -10.86 17.16 12.49
CA LEU A 131 -10.97 15.89 13.19
C LEU A 131 -10.39 14.78 12.30
N TYR A 132 -9.73 13.78 12.89
CA TYR A 132 -9.30 12.64 12.08
C TYR A 132 -10.51 11.80 11.63
N THR A 133 -10.46 11.21 10.44
CA THR A 133 -11.56 10.43 9.85
C THR A 133 -12.05 9.33 10.80
N ILE A 134 -11.14 8.61 11.46
CA ILE A 134 -11.47 7.62 12.52
C ILE A 134 -12.30 8.17 13.70
N ALA A 135 -12.30 9.49 13.93
CA ALA A 135 -12.91 10.17 15.06
C ALA A 135 -14.28 10.80 14.77
N GLU A 136 -14.80 10.66 13.55
CA GLU A 136 -16.07 11.23 13.07
C GLU A 136 -17.35 10.48 13.50
#